data_AF-A0A8J3BXR6-F1
#
_entry.id   AF-A0A8J3BXR6-F1
#
_cell.length_a   1.000
_cell.length_b   1.000
_cell.length_c   1.000
_cell.angle_alpha   90.00
_cell.angle_beta   90.00
_cell.angle_gamma   90.00
#
_symmetry.space_group_name_H-M   'P 1'
#
loop_
_entity.id
_entity.type
_entity.pdbx_description
1 polymer ?
#
loop_
_entity_poly.entity_id
_entity_poly.type
_entity_poly.pdbx_seq_one_letter_code
_entity_poly.pdbx_strand_id
1 'polypeptide(L)'
;MADRPTLASDAQLYAKIGYTPAGDEATRATGCLVDASELIRDEAGKTWLNEAGDEVEDVPPRVQRICVAAAYRAFANPEGLSQRSIADSSKSYDRTGREGGEDVYLTDREIRAVRRAAGGSSFAAVTVVSPWSGDES
;
A
#
# COMPACT_ATOMS: atom_id res chain seq x y z
N MET A 1 -17.72 -6.76 -1.59
CA MET A 1 -16.84 -5.57 -1.66
C MET A 1 -16.11 -5.70 -2.98
N ALA A 2 -16.19 -4.71 -3.87
CA ALA A 2 -15.43 -4.77 -5.12
C ALA A 2 -13.93 -4.80 -4.77
N ASP A 3 -13.22 -5.80 -5.28
CA ASP A 3 -11.80 -5.98 -5.03
C ASP A 3 -11.07 -4.83 -5.73
N ARG A 4 -10.50 -3.92 -4.94
CA ARG A 4 -9.77 -2.76 -5.48
C ARG A 4 -8.35 -3.21 -5.81
N PRO A 5 -7.76 -2.70 -6.91
CA PRO A 5 -6.39 -3.06 -7.24
C PRO A 5 -5.43 -2.65 -6.11
N THR A 6 -4.40 -3.46 -5.87
CA THR A 6 -3.39 -3.18 -4.84
C THR A 6 -2.45 -2.06 -5.27
N LEU A 7 -1.95 -1.26 -4.32
CA LEU A 7 -1.02 -0.16 -4.61
C LEU A 7 0.38 -0.65 -5.05
N ALA A 8 0.67 -1.93 -4.85
CA ALA A 8 1.92 -2.58 -5.23
C ALA A 8 1.61 -3.98 -5.78
N SER A 9 2.45 -4.48 -6.68
CA SER A 9 2.24 -5.80 -7.30
C SER A 9 2.81 -6.94 -6.46
N ASP A 10 2.24 -8.13 -6.61
CA ASP A 10 2.77 -9.35 -5.98
C ASP A 10 4.24 -9.58 -6.34
N ALA A 11 4.63 -9.29 -7.58
CA ALA A 11 6.02 -9.39 -8.03
C ALA A 11 6.99 -8.51 -7.20
N GLN A 12 6.57 -7.30 -6.81
CA GLN A 12 7.38 -6.43 -5.95
C GLN A 12 7.50 -7.00 -4.53
N LEU A 13 6.44 -7.62 -4.01
CA LEU A 13 6.47 -8.29 -2.72
C LEU A 13 7.34 -9.56 -2.76
N TYR A 14 7.22 -10.40 -3.79
CA TYR A 14 8.00 -11.62 -3.92
C TYR A 14 9.49 -11.32 -4.08
N ALA A 15 9.84 -10.26 -4.84
CA ALA A 15 11.22 -9.76 -4.90
C ALA A 15 11.74 -9.29 -3.54
N LYS A 16 10.88 -8.75 -2.67
CA LYS A 16 11.21 -8.35 -1.29
C LYS A 16 11.40 -9.56 -0.38
N ILE A 17 10.54 -10.57 -0.53
CA ILE A 17 10.60 -11.84 0.22
C ILE A 17 11.85 -12.64 -0.14
N GLY A 18 12.27 -12.60 -1.42
CA GLY A 18 13.45 -13.30 -1.93
C GLY A 18 13.14 -14.67 -2.55
N TYR A 19 11.86 -15.06 -2.59
CA TYR A 19 11.37 -16.23 -3.33
C TYR A 19 9.91 -15.99 -3.74
N THR A 20 9.38 -16.87 -4.60
CA THR A 20 7.97 -16.86 -5.01
C THR A 20 7.18 -17.82 -4.13
N PRO A 21 6.28 -17.32 -3.24
CA PRO A 21 5.38 -18.15 -2.45
C PRO A 21 4.44 -18.96 -3.33
N ALA A 22 3.96 -20.10 -2.83
CA ALA A 22 3.01 -20.96 -3.53
C ALA A 22 1.87 -21.42 -2.61
N GLY A 23 0.72 -21.77 -3.19
CA GLY A 23 -0.46 -22.22 -2.44
C GLY A 23 -0.97 -21.18 -1.45
N ASP A 24 -1.29 -21.61 -0.24
CA ASP A 24 -1.82 -20.76 0.83
C ASP A 24 -0.91 -19.59 1.18
N GLU A 25 0.41 -19.76 1.00
CA GLU A 25 1.39 -18.71 1.26
C GLU A 25 1.27 -17.55 0.25
N ALA A 26 0.98 -17.86 -1.02
CA ALA A 26 0.72 -16.84 -2.04
C ALA A 26 -0.59 -16.11 -1.74
N THR A 27 -1.65 -16.84 -1.37
CA THR A 27 -2.93 -16.25 -0.96
C THR A 27 -2.76 -15.29 0.22
N ARG A 28 -1.95 -15.67 1.20
CA ARG A 28 -1.62 -14.83 2.35
C ARG A 28 -0.82 -13.59 1.95
N ALA A 29 0.20 -13.74 1.10
CA ALA A 29 1.01 -12.63 0.62
C ALA A 29 0.16 -11.57 -0.10
N THR A 30 -0.78 -12.01 -0.95
CA THR A 30 -1.74 -11.13 -1.61
C THR A 30 -2.70 -10.49 -0.60
N GLY A 31 -3.20 -11.23 0.39
CA GLY A 31 -4.00 -10.69 1.49
C GLY A 31 -3.30 -9.54 2.23
N CYS A 32 -2.02 -9.73 2.60
CA CYS A 32 -1.22 -8.69 3.23
C CYS A 32 -1.06 -7.43 2.35
N LEU A 33 -1.00 -7.58 1.01
CA LEU A 33 -0.94 -6.45 0.08
C LEU A 33 -2.25 -5.69 -0.02
N VAL A 34 -3.38 -6.41 0.00
CA VAL A 34 -4.72 -5.79 0.00
C VAL A 34 -4.89 -4.96 1.26
N ASP A 35 -4.60 -5.54 2.43
CA ASP A 35 -4.72 -4.86 3.72
C ASP A 35 -3.76 -3.66 3.83
N ALA A 36 -2.51 -3.81 3.38
CA ALA A 36 -1.55 -2.71 3.33
C ALA A 36 -2.02 -1.57 2.41
N SER A 37 -2.64 -1.91 1.28
CA SER A 37 -3.12 -0.93 0.31
C SER A 37 -4.29 -0.14 0.87
N GLU A 38 -5.27 -0.79 1.49
CA GLU A 38 -6.40 -0.10 2.13
C GLU A 38 -5.93 0.77 3.30
N LEU A 39 -5.05 0.27 4.17
CA LEU A 39 -4.51 1.05 5.29
C LEU A 39 -3.79 2.32 4.83
N ILE A 40 -3.02 2.23 3.74
CA ILE A 40 -2.33 3.39 3.17
C ILE A 40 -3.32 4.40 2.58
N ARG A 41 -4.38 3.93 1.92
CA ARG A 41 -5.43 4.81 1.37
C ARG A 41 -6.16 5.55 2.49
N ASP A 42 -6.51 4.85 3.56
CA ASP A 42 -7.16 5.42 4.74
C ASP A 42 -6.30 6.51 5.38
N GLU A 43 -5.00 6.24 5.57
CA GLU A 43 -4.06 7.22 6.14
C GLU A 43 -3.73 8.38 5.20
N ALA A 44 -3.82 8.16 3.89
CA ALA A 44 -3.60 9.18 2.88
C ALA A 44 -4.82 10.07 2.66
N GLY A 45 -6.03 9.55 2.88
CA GLY A 45 -7.26 10.15 2.38
C GLY A 45 -7.31 10.25 0.84
N LYS A 46 -6.51 9.43 0.13
CA LYS A 46 -6.40 9.41 -1.34
C LYS A 46 -6.35 7.95 -1.82
N THR A 47 -7.10 7.65 -2.88
CA THR A 47 -7.23 6.28 -3.41
C THR A 47 -6.14 5.93 -4.43
N TRP A 48 -5.64 6.94 -5.15
CA TRP A 48 -4.75 6.78 -6.31
C TRP A 48 -5.29 5.77 -7.32
N LEU A 49 -6.59 5.85 -7.57
CA LEU A 49 -7.25 5.09 -8.61
C LEU A 49 -7.54 6.04 -9.78
N ASN A 50 -7.63 5.48 -10.98
CA ASN A 50 -8.16 6.16 -12.14
C ASN A 50 -9.63 6.58 -11.92
N GLU A 51 -10.21 7.34 -12.85
CA GLU A 51 -11.60 7.80 -12.76
C GLU A 51 -12.62 6.66 -12.67
N ALA A 52 -12.32 5.52 -13.29
CA ALA A 52 -13.18 4.33 -13.28
C ALA A 52 -13.04 3.47 -12.00
N GLY A 53 -12.02 3.71 -11.17
CA GLY A 53 -11.80 3.06 -9.89
C GLY A 53 -11.24 1.63 -9.97
N ASP A 54 -10.82 1.20 -11.15
CA ASP A 54 -10.40 -0.18 -11.47
C ASP A 54 -8.89 -0.33 -11.67
N GLU A 55 -8.17 0.77 -11.90
CA GLU A 55 -6.70 0.76 -12.02
C GLU A 55 -6.04 1.77 -11.09
N VAL A 56 -4.79 1.49 -10.72
CA VAL A 56 -3.97 2.36 -9.89
C VAL A 56 -3.26 3.39 -10.76
N GLU A 57 -3.42 4.68 -10.45
CA GLU A 57 -2.87 5.80 -11.22
C GLU A 57 -2.12 6.79 -10.30
N ASP A 58 -1.00 7.35 -10.79
CA ASP A 58 -0.23 8.39 -10.11
C ASP A 58 0.24 8.06 -8.68
N VAL A 59 0.46 6.77 -8.36
CA VAL A 59 1.02 6.39 -7.05
C VAL A 59 2.50 6.76 -6.99
N PRO A 60 2.91 7.58 -6.01
CA PRO A 60 4.32 7.91 -5.86
C PRO A 60 5.14 6.64 -5.54
N PRO A 61 6.34 6.45 -6.12
CA PRO A 61 7.17 5.26 -5.88
C PRO A 61 7.46 5.01 -4.40
N ARG A 62 7.48 6.08 -3.59
CA ARG A 62 7.65 5.99 -2.15
C ARG A 62 6.47 5.31 -1.45
N VAL A 63 5.25 5.54 -1.90
CA VAL A 63 4.04 4.91 -1.37
C VAL A 63 4.03 3.42 -1.70
N GLN A 64 4.38 3.04 -2.93
CA GLN A 64 4.52 1.63 -3.32
C GLN A 64 5.53 0.90 -2.43
N ARG A 65 6.70 1.51 -2.19
CA ARG A 65 7.74 0.93 -1.31
C ARG A 65 7.27 0.75 0.14
N ILE A 66 6.43 1.65 0.64
CA ILE A 66 5.84 1.55 1.98
C ILE A 66 4.81 0.42 2.02
N CYS A 67 3.96 0.30 0.99
CA CYS A 67 3.01 -0.80 0.86
C CYS A 67 3.71 -2.17 0.92
N VAL A 68 4.73 -2.36 0.08
CA VAL A 68 5.53 -3.60 0.07
C VAL A 68 6.20 -3.85 1.43
N ALA A 69 6.73 -2.82 2.09
CA ALA A 69 7.37 -2.98 3.38
C ALA A 69 6.38 -3.36 4.50
N ALA A 70 5.17 -2.81 4.47
CA ALA A 70 4.11 -3.13 5.41
C ALA A 70 3.60 -4.56 5.21
N ALA A 71 3.30 -4.93 3.96
CA ALA A 71 2.89 -6.28 3.60
C ALA A 71 3.97 -7.32 3.98
N TYR A 72 5.24 -7.05 3.66
CA TYR A 72 6.35 -7.93 4.04
C TYR A 72 6.48 -8.11 5.55
N ARG A 73 6.28 -7.04 6.34
CA ARG A 73 6.34 -7.12 7.81
C ARG A 73 5.23 -7.99 8.39
N ALA A 74 4.01 -7.89 7.88
CA ALA A 74 2.90 -8.74 8.30
C ALA A 74 3.15 -10.20 7.89
N PHE A 75 3.56 -10.42 6.65
CA PHE A 75 3.85 -11.75 6.12
C PHE A 75 4.99 -12.47 6.87
N ALA A 76 6.06 -11.75 7.22
CA ALA A 76 7.22 -12.31 7.92
C ALA A 76 7.02 -12.45 9.44
N ASN A 77 6.05 -11.74 10.03
CA ASN A 77 5.74 -11.80 11.46
C ASN A 77 4.24 -12.00 11.67
N PRO A 78 3.73 -13.20 11.39
CA PRO A 78 2.30 -13.48 11.42
C PRO A 78 1.69 -13.37 12.82
N GLU A 79 2.47 -13.62 13.86
CA GLU A 79 2.01 -13.50 15.27
C GLU A 79 2.04 -12.05 15.79
N GLY A 80 2.49 -11.07 14.99
CA GLY A 80 2.54 -9.67 15.39
C GLY A 80 3.42 -9.42 16.64
N LEU A 81 4.32 -10.35 16.96
CA LEU A 81 5.17 -10.29 18.14
C LEU A 81 6.17 -9.14 17.98
N SER A 82 5.89 -8.03 18.64
CA SER A 82 6.76 -6.85 18.69
C SER A 82 7.68 -6.83 19.91
N GLN A 83 7.74 -7.89 20.71
CA GLN A 83 8.50 -7.90 21.97
C GLN A 83 9.55 -9.02 22.07
N ARG A 84 10.81 -8.62 21.94
CA ARG A 84 11.82 -8.96 22.95
C ARG A 84 12.09 -7.68 23.73
N SER A 85 11.47 -7.57 24.91
CA SER A 85 11.50 -6.39 25.79
C SER A 85 12.95 -5.99 26.12
N ILE A 86 13.38 -4.84 25.60
CA ILE A 86 14.51 -4.07 26.16
C ILE A 86 14.00 -2.63 26.33
N ALA A 87 13.61 -2.34 27.57
CA ALA A 87 13.43 -1.03 28.21
C ALA A 87 12.72 0.10 27.41
N ASP A 88 11.52 0.44 27.92
CA ASP A 88 11.03 1.83 28.04
C ASP A 88 10.48 2.56 26.80
N SER A 89 9.59 1.90 26.03
CA SER A 89 8.45 2.59 25.38
C SER A 89 7.48 1.58 24.78
N SER A 90 6.43 1.23 25.52
CA SER A 90 5.32 0.42 25.02
C SER A 90 4.25 1.34 24.42
N LYS A 91 4.25 1.51 23.09
CA LYS A 91 3.08 2.03 22.38
C LYS A 91 2.24 0.84 21.92
N SER A 92 1.23 0.50 22.70
CA SER A 92 0.20 -0.46 22.32
C SER A 92 -0.74 0.24 21.33
N TYR A 93 -0.62 -0.07 20.03
CA TYR A 93 -1.65 0.33 19.07
C TYR A 93 -2.85 -0.61 19.24
N ASP A 94 -4.01 0.00 19.41
CA ASP A 94 -5.30 -0.64 19.72
C ASP A 94 -5.69 -1.66 18.63
N ARG A 95 -5.91 -2.91 19.03
CA ARG A 95 -6.16 -4.10 18.19
C ARG A 95 -7.63 -4.53 18.29
N THR A 96 -8.55 -3.63 17.98
CA THR A 96 -9.97 -3.99 17.93
C THR A 96 -10.57 -3.56 16.61
N GLY A 97 -10.74 -4.51 15.68
CA GLY A 97 -11.72 -4.31 14.61
C GLY A 97 -11.57 -5.02 13.27
N ARG A 98 -10.86 -6.16 13.13
CA ARG A 98 -11.08 -7.00 11.94
C ARG A 98 -10.76 -8.46 12.23
N GLU A 99 -11.79 -9.31 12.25
CA GLU A 99 -11.63 -10.76 12.27
C GLU A 99 -10.92 -11.20 10.97
N GLY A 100 -9.65 -11.58 11.11
CA GLY A 100 -8.83 -12.16 10.06
C GLY A 100 -7.64 -11.26 9.69
N GLY A 101 -6.44 -11.65 10.11
CA GLY A 101 -5.19 -11.13 9.56
C GLY A 101 -4.16 -10.72 10.61
N GLU A 102 -3.04 -11.44 10.61
CA GLU A 102 -1.69 -10.92 10.76
C GLU A 102 -1.63 -9.37 10.58
N ASP A 103 -1.70 -8.61 11.67
CA ASP A 103 -1.97 -7.16 11.66
C ASP A 103 -0.95 -6.39 10.79
N VAL A 104 -1.38 -5.93 9.61
CA VAL A 104 -0.60 -4.98 8.81
C VAL A 104 -0.59 -3.62 9.52
N TYR A 105 0.59 -3.03 9.69
CA TYR A 105 0.73 -1.72 10.32
C TYR A 105 1.72 -0.80 9.60
N LEU A 106 1.55 0.50 9.78
CA LEU A 106 2.47 1.53 9.35
C LEU A 106 3.23 2.12 10.54
N THR A 107 4.51 2.40 10.35
CA THR A 107 5.31 3.11 11.36
C THR A 107 5.03 4.62 11.32
N ASP A 108 5.31 5.32 12.42
CA ASP A 108 5.18 6.78 12.52
C ASP A 108 5.90 7.54 11.37
N ARG A 109 7.02 7.00 10.86
CA ARG A 109 7.77 7.61 9.74
C ARG A 109 7.07 7.39 8.40
N GLU A 110 6.43 6.25 8.22
CA GLU A 110 5.69 5.87 7.03
C GLU A 110 4.37 6.63 6.95
N ILE A 111 3.63 6.76 8.07
CA ILE A 111 2.41 7.59 8.12
C ILE A 111 2.73 9.03 7.68
N ARG A 112 3.79 9.63 8.23
CA ARG A 112 4.24 10.98 7.79
C ARG A 112 4.70 11.01 6.32
N ALA A 113 5.18 9.90 5.78
CA ALA A 113 5.58 9.81 4.39
C ALA A 113 4.35 9.76 3.46
N VAL A 114 3.38 8.92 3.80
CA VAL A 114 2.11 8.73 3.10
C VAL A 114 1.32 10.04 3.09
N ARG A 115 1.15 10.69 4.26
CA ARG A 115 0.45 11.99 4.35
C ARG A 115 1.12 13.09 3.52
N ARG A 116 2.45 13.13 3.49
CA ARG A 116 3.19 14.07 2.63
C ARG A 116 2.98 13.77 1.15
N ALA A 117 2.94 12.49 0.77
CA ALA A 117 2.67 12.07 -0.59
C ALA A 117 1.23 12.40 -1.01
N ALA A 118 0.27 12.28 -0.10
CA ALA A 118 -1.11 12.67 -0.33
C ALA A 118 -1.28 14.19 -0.52
N GLY A 119 -0.66 15.00 0.34
CA GLY A 119 -0.76 16.46 0.29
C GLY A 119 0.16 17.15 -0.72
N GLY A 120 1.18 16.46 -1.26
CA GLY A 120 2.17 17.02 -2.18
C GLY A 120 1.91 16.74 -3.67
N SER A 121 0.91 15.91 -4.00
CA SER A 121 0.65 15.41 -5.36
C SER A 121 -0.46 16.19 -6.10
N SER A 122 -0.36 17.52 -6.17
CA SER A 122 -1.26 18.36 -6.98
C SER A 122 -0.70 18.81 -8.33
N PHE A 123 0.46 18.31 -8.77
CA PHE A 123 0.94 18.55 -10.14
C PHE A 123 0.61 17.34 -11.03
N ALA A 124 -0.67 17.21 -11.39
CA ALA A 124 -1.07 16.39 -12.53
C ALA A 124 -0.77 17.20 -13.80
N ALA A 125 0.16 16.71 -14.63
CA ALA A 125 0.36 17.26 -15.95
C ALA A 125 -0.79 16.75 -16.83
N VAL A 126 -1.85 17.56 -16.95
CA VAL A 126 -2.89 17.32 -17.95
C VAL A 126 -2.24 17.53 -19.31
N THR A 127 -1.94 16.42 -20.01
CA THR A 127 -1.68 16.48 -21.44
C THR A 127 -2.99 16.87 -22.10
N VAL A 128 -3.20 18.17 -22.30
CA VAL A 128 -4.33 18.67 -23.07
C VAL A 128 -4.11 18.22 -24.50
N VAL A 129 -4.73 17.10 -24.89
CA VAL A 129 -4.91 16.76 -26.30
C VAL A 129 -5.93 17.75 -26.83
N SER A 130 -5.46 18.87 -27.37
CA SER A 130 -6.34 19.87 -27.96
C SER A 130 -7.00 19.27 -29.22
N PRO A 131 -8.34 19.35 -29.37
CA PRO A 131 -9.08 18.81 -30.51
C PRO A 131 -8.88 19.59 -31.83
N TRP A 132 -7.82 20.42 -31.92
CA TRP A 132 -7.53 21.28 -33.07
C TRP A 132 -6.11 21.06 -33.60
N SER A 133 -5.65 19.81 -33.65
CA SER A 133 -4.54 19.46 -34.55
C SER A 133 -5.17 19.03 -35.86
N GLY A 134 -5.55 20.04 -36.64
CA GLY A 134 -6.13 19.87 -37.97
C GLY A 134 -5.16 19.15 -38.88
N ASP A 135 -5.60 18.01 -39.38
CA ASP A 135 -5.07 17.36 -40.57
C ASP A 135 -5.50 18.24 -41.76
N GLU A 136 -4.62 19.15 -42.17
CA GLU A 136 -4.70 19.81 -43.47
C GLU A 136 -3.30 19.86 -44.10
N SER A 137 -2.96 18.84 -44.90
CA SER A 137 -2.35 18.92 -46.24
C SER A 137 -1.62 17.63 -46.61
#